data_AF-A0AAE0Q5L8-F1
#
_entry.id   AF-A0AAE0Q5L8-F1
#
_cell.length_a   1.000
_cell.length_b   1.000
_cell.length_c   1.000
_cell.angle_alpha   90.00
_cell.angle_beta   90.00
_cell.angle_gamma   90.00
#
_symmetry.space_group_name_H-M   'P 1'
#
loop_
_entity.id
_entity.type
_entity.pdbx_description
1 polymer ?
#
loop_
_entity_poly.entity_id
_entity_poly.type
_entity_poly.pdbx_seq_one_letter_code
_entity_poly.pdbx_strand_id
1 'polypeptide(L)'
;MEKYRDGQRELHCVFVDLEKAYDRVPREELWYCMRKSGVAEKYVRVVQDMYERSRTVVRCAVGQTEEFKVEVGLHQGSALSPFLFAMVMDQLSEEVRQESPWTMMFADDIVICSESREQVEENLERWRFALERRGMKVSGSKTEYMCVNEREGSGTVRLQGEEVKKVQEFKYLGSTVQSNGECGKEVNKRVQAGWNGWRKVSGVLCDQKISARIKGKVYRTVVRAAMLYGLETVSLRKRQESELEVAELKMLRFSLGVTRLDRIRNEYIRGTAHVGRLGDKVREARLRWFGHVQRRESEYIGRRMLDMGLPGRRQRGRPKRRFMLAEILRRNQGCDLKRQSWEKQAPLPRSNQSLMNKLDDLRLKLWEHGCCFMGGDLTSHIHTQGSSIELLAQDRSPSCSGVPTGDASEFSPEEKVREDKYDNEDEEEVRATDKVERETERETEWGRQLL
;
A
#
# COMPACT_ATOMS: atom_id res chain seq x y z
N MET A 1 12.55 6.77 -10.55
CA MET A 1 12.83 8.15 -10.07
C MET A 1 14.21 8.33 -9.44
N GLU A 2 14.58 7.62 -8.35
CA GLU A 2 15.90 7.83 -7.71
C GLU A 2 17.09 7.69 -8.67
N LYS A 3 17.06 6.68 -9.54
CA LYS A 3 18.11 6.45 -10.55
C LYS A 3 18.25 7.64 -11.52
N TYR A 4 17.13 8.19 -12.01
CA TYR A 4 17.11 9.38 -12.88
C TYR A 4 17.66 10.61 -12.17
N ARG A 5 17.24 10.81 -10.91
CA ARG A 5 17.77 11.87 -10.04
C ARG A 5 19.29 11.86 -10.02
N ASP A 6 19.85 10.70 -9.76
CA ASP A 6 21.29 10.54 -9.63
C ASP A 6 22.05 10.57 -10.95
N GLY A 7 21.41 10.20 -12.07
CA GLY A 7 21.96 10.36 -13.40
C GLY A 7 21.89 11.80 -13.92
N GLN A 8 21.27 12.73 -13.17
CA GLN A 8 20.98 14.11 -13.60
C GLN A 8 20.18 14.18 -14.92
N ARG A 9 19.30 13.20 -15.13
CA ARG A 9 18.42 13.10 -16.27
C ARG A 9 16.99 13.43 -15.86
N GLU A 10 16.26 14.04 -16.77
CA GLU A 10 14.84 14.30 -16.59
C GLU A 10 14.03 13.01 -16.70
N LEU A 11 12.96 12.94 -15.92
CA LEU A 11 11.96 11.91 -16.01
C LEU A 11 10.61 12.59 -15.84
N HIS A 12 9.78 12.44 -16.86
CA HIS A 12 8.44 12.97 -16.93
C HIS A 12 7.46 11.87 -16.55
N CYS A 13 6.61 12.13 -15.55
CA CYS A 13 5.60 11.20 -15.07
C CYS A 13 4.24 11.88 -15.12
N VAL A 14 3.26 11.25 -15.75
CA VAL A 14 1.85 11.66 -15.71
C VAL A 14 1.07 10.60 -14.94
N PHE A 15 0.37 11.04 -13.90
CA PHE A 15 -0.53 10.23 -13.10
C PHE A 15 -1.94 10.48 -13.61
N VAL A 16 -2.50 9.48 -14.29
CA VAL A 16 -3.79 9.55 -14.96
C VAL A 16 -4.84 8.92 -14.05
N ASP A 17 -5.93 9.66 -13.84
CA ASP A 17 -7.12 9.23 -13.10
C ASP A 17 -8.30 9.10 -14.07
N LEU A 18 -9.15 8.09 -13.88
CA LEU A 18 -10.33 7.87 -14.69
C LEU A 18 -11.58 8.47 -14.03
N GLU A 19 -12.41 9.15 -14.80
CA GLU A 19 -13.68 9.67 -14.28
C GLU A 19 -14.63 8.52 -13.97
N LYS A 20 -14.95 8.29 -12.69
CA LYS A 20 -15.94 7.27 -12.26
C LYS A 20 -15.71 5.91 -12.93
N ALA A 21 -14.49 5.39 -12.80
CA ALA A 21 -14.02 4.22 -13.55
C ALA A 21 -15.01 3.04 -13.57
N TYR A 22 -15.56 2.66 -12.42
CA TYR A 22 -16.52 1.55 -12.32
C TYR A 22 -17.86 1.90 -12.96
N ASP A 23 -18.37 3.12 -12.76
CA ASP A 23 -19.70 3.53 -13.22
C ASP A 23 -19.75 3.78 -14.73
N ARG A 24 -18.59 3.96 -15.38
CA ARG A 24 -18.49 4.25 -16.82
C ARG A 24 -18.33 3.04 -17.71
N VAL A 25 -17.95 1.87 -17.19
CA VAL A 25 -17.69 0.68 -18.02
C VAL A 25 -18.93 0.34 -18.86
N PRO A 26 -18.86 0.43 -20.20
CA PRO A 26 -19.98 0.04 -21.05
C PRO A 26 -20.21 -1.47 -20.94
N ARG A 27 -21.47 -1.90 -20.79
CA ARG A 27 -21.80 -3.33 -20.64
C ARG A 27 -21.45 -4.13 -21.88
N GLU A 28 -21.71 -3.60 -23.06
CA GLU A 28 -21.30 -4.23 -24.32
C GLU A 28 -19.79 -4.45 -24.38
N GLU A 29 -19.02 -3.49 -23.87
CA GLU A 29 -17.57 -3.60 -23.82
C GLU A 29 -17.11 -4.67 -22.83
N LEU A 30 -17.77 -4.78 -21.68
CA LEU A 30 -17.54 -5.85 -20.73
C LEU A 30 -17.78 -7.23 -21.36
N TRP A 31 -18.90 -7.42 -22.05
CA TRP A 31 -19.23 -8.69 -22.71
C TRP A 31 -18.20 -9.04 -23.78
N TYR A 32 -17.80 -8.06 -24.59
CA TYR A 32 -16.75 -8.23 -25.58
C TYR A 32 -15.41 -8.63 -24.94
N CYS A 33 -14.99 -7.94 -23.88
CA CYS A 33 -13.74 -8.26 -23.18
C CYS A 33 -13.78 -9.67 -22.58
N MET A 34 -14.90 -10.07 -21.96
CA MET A 34 -15.03 -11.43 -21.41
C MET A 34 -14.85 -12.50 -22.48
N ARG A 35 -15.50 -12.33 -23.64
CA ARG A 35 -15.35 -13.27 -24.77
C ARG A 35 -13.94 -13.27 -25.33
N LYS A 36 -13.33 -12.09 -25.51
CA LYS A 36 -11.96 -11.95 -26.03
C LYS A 36 -10.92 -12.56 -25.10
N SER A 37 -11.13 -12.50 -23.78
CA SER A 37 -10.30 -13.17 -22.78
C SER A 37 -10.57 -14.68 -22.64
N GLY A 38 -11.38 -15.29 -23.52
CA GLY A 38 -11.62 -16.73 -23.55
C GLY A 38 -12.62 -17.24 -22.51
N VAL A 39 -13.39 -16.36 -21.86
CA VAL A 39 -14.44 -16.80 -20.91
C VAL A 39 -15.54 -17.51 -21.68
N ALA A 40 -15.85 -18.74 -21.26
CA ALA A 40 -16.90 -19.54 -21.88
C ALA A 40 -18.26 -18.82 -21.85
N GLU A 41 -19.00 -18.87 -22.97
CA GLU A 41 -20.26 -18.13 -23.16
C GLU A 41 -21.30 -18.39 -22.06
N LYS A 42 -21.29 -19.59 -21.45
CA LYS A 42 -22.15 -19.91 -20.30
C LYS A 42 -21.95 -18.95 -19.12
N TYR A 43 -20.70 -18.57 -18.83
CA TYR A 43 -20.39 -17.63 -17.75
C TYR A 43 -20.68 -16.19 -18.18
N VAL A 44 -20.44 -15.85 -19.45
CA VAL A 44 -20.80 -14.54 -20.00
C VAL A 44 -22.29 -14.29 -19.82
N ARG A 45 -23.15 -15.27 -20.16
CA ARG A 45 -24.61 -15.17 -19.97
C ARG A 45 -25.01 -15.00 -18.50
N VAL A 46 -24.41 -15.77 -17.60
CA VAL A 46 -24.69 -15.62 -16.15
C VAL A 46 -24.34 -14.22 -15.67
N VAL A 47 -23.20 -13.66 -16.11
CA VAL A 47 -22.85 -12.28 -15.76
C VAL A 47 -23.81 -11.30 -16.44
N GLN A 48 -24.18 -11.49 -17.72
CA GLN A 48 -25.19 -10.66 -18.38
C GLN A 48 -26.51 -10.61 -17.61
N ASP A 49 -27.01 -11.77 -17.18
CA ASP A 49 -28.23 -11.89 -16.38
C ASP A 49 -28.12 -11.15 -15.03
N MET A 50 -26.93 -11.15 -14.40
CA MET A 50 -26.70 -10.39 -13.16
C MET A 50 -26.83 -8.87 -13.37
N TYR A 51 -26.54 -8.37 -14.56
CA TYR A 51 -26.59 -6.94 -14.89
C TYR A 51 -27.91 -6.53 -15.58
N GLU A 52 -28.64 -7.47 -16.17
CA GLU A 52 -29.90 -7.18 -16.85
C GLU A 52 -30.95 -6.63 -15.87
N ARG A 53 -31.67 -5.58 -16.27
CA ARG A 53 -32.76 -4.95 -15.49
C ARG A 53 -32.36 -4.52 -14.07
N SER A 54 -31.07 -4.35 -13.80
CA SER A 54 -30.57 -3.85 -12.52
C SER A 54 -31.18 -2.49 -12.19
N ARG A 55 -31.77 -2.38 -10.99
CA ARG A 55 -32.35 -1.15 -10.44
C ARG A 55 -31.63 -0.82 -9.14
N THR A 56 -31.39 0.47 -8.93
CA THR A 56 -30.74 0.96 -7.71
C THR A 56 -31.65 1.92 -6.98
N VAL A 57 -31.54 1.88 -5.65
CA VAL A 57 -32.17 2.81 -4.72
C VAL A 57 -31.09 3.34 -3.80
N VAL A 58 -31.06 4.64 -3.56
CA VAL A 58 -30.11 5.25 -2.62
C VAL A 58 -30.82 5.46 -1.29
N ARG A 59 -30.22 4.99 -0.19
CA ARG A 59 -30.70 5.27 1.17
C ARG A 59 -30.06 6.55 1.69
N CYS A 60 -30.86 7.59 1.86
CA CYS A 60 -30.49 8.90 2.40
C CYS A 60 -31.02 9.05 3.84
N ALA A 61 -30.58 10.08 4.55
CA ALA A 61 -31.04 10.37 5.92
C ALA A 61 -32.55 10.64 6.03
N VAL A 62 -33.17 11.09 4.93
CA VAL A 62 -34.62 11.38 4.81
C VAL A 62 -35.44 10.21 4.26
N GLY A 63 -34.81 9.06 3.96
CA GLY A 63 -35.50 7.88 3.41
C GLY A 63 -34.82 7.30 2.17
N GLN A 64 -35.51 6.39 1.48
CA GLN A 64 -35.06 5.81 0.23
C GLN A 64 -35.47 6.70 -0.97
N THR A 65 -34.60 6.82 -1.97
CA THR A 65 -34.94 7.48 -3.23
C THR A 65 -35.89 6.63 -4.07
N GLU A 66 -36.44 7.21 -5.12
CA GLU A 66 -37.10 6.43 -6.17
C GLU A 66 -36.12 5.47 -6.86
N GLU A 67 -36.65 4.37 -7.37
CA GLU A 67 -35.89 3.38 -8.15
C GLU A 67 -35.47 3.97 -9.49
N PHE A 68 -34.19 3.86 -9.84
CA PHE A 68 -33.71 4.16 -11.18
C PHE A 68 -32.97 2.96 -11.78
N LYS A 69 -33.07 2.83 -13.11
CA LYS A 69 -32.38 1.77 -13.86
C LYS A 69 -30.89 2.08 -13.97
N VAL A 70 -30.06 1.07 -13.79
CA VAL A 70 -28.62 1.15 -14.08
C VAL A 70 -28.37 0.44 -15.40
N GLU A 71 -27.84 1.17 -16.39
CA GLU A 71 -27.58 0.65 -17.74
C GLU A 71 -26.09 0.57 -18.06
N VAL A 72 -25.25 1.28 -17.31
CA VAL A 72 -23.79 1.36 -17.51
C VAL A 72 -23.09 1.09 -16.17
N GLY A 73 -21.88 0.57 -16.26
CA GLY A 73 -20.99 0.40 -15.12
C GLY A 73 -21.10 -0.95 -14.42
N LEU A 74 -20.13 -1.17 -13.54
CA LEU A 74 -20.00 -2.35 -12.71
C LEU A 74 -20.71 -2.16 -11.36
N HIS A 75 -21.25 -3.24 -10.78
CA HIS A 75 -21.89 -3.16 -9.47
C HIS A 75 -20.84 -2.85 -8.39
N GLN A 76 -20.87 -1.63 -7.82
CA GLN A 76 -19.99 -1.28 -6.71
C GLN A 76 -20.32 -2.15 -5.48
N GLY A 77 -19.29 -2.67 -4.82
CA GLY A 77 -19.44 -3.58 -3.68
C GLY A 77 -19.65 -5.06 -4.04
N SER A 78 -19.81 -5.40 -5.33
CA SER A 78 -19.77 -6.80 -5.77
C SER A 78 -18.35 -7.35 -5.69
N ALA A 79 -18.21 -8.58 -5.20
CA ALA A 79 -16.92 -9.29 -5.17
C ALA A 79 -16.37 -9.61 -6.58
N LEU A 80 -17.24 -9.66 -7.59
CA LEU A 80 -16.87 -9.99 -8.97
C LEU A 80 -16.43 -8.76 -9.78
N SER A 81 -17.00 -7.59 -9.49
CA SER A 81 -16.73 -6.35 -10.23
C SER A 81 -15.24 -6.01 -10.36
N PRO A 82 -14.38 -6.22 -9.34
CA PRO A 82 -12.98 -5.89 -9.49
C PRO A 82 -12.23 -6.76 -10.51
N PHE A 83 -12.59 -8.05 -10.59
CA PHE A 83 -12.03 -8.94 -11.60
C PHE A 83 -12.50 -8.56 -13.00
N LEU A 84 -13.79 -8.27 -13.15
CA LEU A 84 -14.36 -7.79 -14.42
C LEU A 84 -13.71 -6.48 -14.88
N PHE A 85 -13.48 -5.55 -13.94
CA PHE A 85 -12.80 -4.30 -14.22
C PHE A 85 -11.36 -4.54 -14.67
N ALA A 86 -10.62 -5.43 -13.99
CA ALA A 86 -9.26 -5.78 -14.35
C ALA A 86 -9.18 -6.37 -15.78
N MET A 87 -10.11 -7.25 -16.16
CA MET A 87 -10.18 -7.80 -17.52
C MET A 87 -10.44 -6.72 -18.57
N VAL A 88 -11.38 -5.81 -18.30
CA VAL A 88 -11.67 -4.70 -19.20
C VAL A 88 -10.43 -3.82 -19.36
N MET A 89 -9.82 -3.39 -18.26
CA MET A 89 -8.61 -2.55 -18.29
C MET A 89 -7.45 -3.22 -19.03
N ASP A 90 -7.25 -4.52 -18.88
CA ASP A 90 -6.24 -5.29 -19.60
C ASP A 90 -6.43 -5.16 -21.12
N GLN A 91 -7.65 -5.44 -21.59
CA GLN A 91 -8.02 -5.32 -23.01
C GLN A 91 -7.98 -3.87 -23.52
N LEU A 92 -8.35 -2.88 -22.70
CA LEU A 92 -8.27 -1.46 -23.06
C LEU A 92 -6.82 -1.00 -23.25
N SER A 93 -5.91 -1.58 -22.46
CA SER A 93 -4.51 -1.19 -22.41
C SER A 93 -3.61 -1.86 -23.44
N GLU A 94 -4.05 -2.96 -24.06
CA GLU A 94 -3.24 -3.84 -24.92
C GLU A 94 -2.43 -3.09 -25.99
N GLU A 95 -3.02 -2.07 -26.63
CA GLU A 95 -2.37 -1.33 -27.73
C GLU A 95 -1.46 -0.18 -27.27
N VAL A 96 -1.64 0.33 -26.05
CA VAL A 96 -0.98 1.55 -25.56
C VAL A 96 -0.01 1.29 -24.41
N ARG A 97 -0.12 0.13 -23.77
CA ARG A 97 0.70 -0.27 -22.64
C ARG A 97 2.12 -0.55 -23.08
N GLN A 98 3.05 0.24 -22.56
CA GLN A 98 4.47 -0.05 -22.68
C GLN A 98 4.93 -0.93 -21.53
N GLU A 99 6.07 -1.58 -21.72
CA GLU A 99 6.67 -2.37 -20.66
C GLU A 99 7.05 -1.51 -19.45
N SER A 100 6.99 -2.13 -18.28
CA SER A 100 7.48 -1.52 -17.05
C SER A 100 8.94 -1.10 -17.20
N PRO A 101 9.33 0.13 -16.80
CA PRO A 101 8.58 1.04 -15.91
C PRO A 101 7.81 2.16 -16.62
N TRP A 102 7.73 2.14 -17.94
CA TRP A 102 7.20 3.26 -18.74
C TRP A 102 5.69 3.39 -18.63
N THR A 103 4.99 2.29 -18.41
CA THR A 103 3.58 2.27 -18.02
C THR A 103 3.38 1.37 -16.82
N MET A 104 2.78 1.91 -15.76
CA MET A 104 2.36 1.15 -14.58
C MET A 104 0.87 1.36 -14.37
N MET A 105 0.15 0.30 -14.04
CA MET A 105 -1.29 0.34 -13.80
C MET A 105 -1.62 -0.38 -12.51
N PHE A 106 -2.54 0.19 -11.75
CA PHE A 106 -3.14 -0.45 -10.59
C PHE A 106 -4.61 -0.06 -10.52
N ALA A 107 -5.51 -1.01 -10.81
CA ALA A 107 -6.92 -0.71 -11.02
C ALA A 107 -7.11 0.47 -11.99
N ASP A 108 -7.65 1.59 -11.52
CA ASP A 108 -7.89 2.84 -12.26
C ASP A 108 -6.71 3.83 -12.24
N ASP A 109 -5.72 3.63 -11.35
CA ASP A 109 -4.51 4.44 -11.28
C ASP A 109 -3.53 4.05 -12.40
N ILE A 110 -3.30 4.94 -13.36
CA ILE A 110 -2.35 4.74 -14.45
C ILE A 110 -1.19 5.73 -14.31
N VAL A 111 0.04 5.26 -14.46
CA VAL A 111 1.24 6.09 -14.46
C VAL A 111 1.98 5.90 -15.77
N ILE A 112 2.15 6.99 -16.50
CA ILE A 112 2.87 7.04 -17.77
C ILE A 112 4.18 7.78 -17.52
N CYS A 113 5.30 7.18 -17.90
CA CYS A 113 6.64 7.71 -17.70
C CYS A 113 7.37 7.83 -19.04
N SER A 114 8.16 8.89 -19.21
CA SER A 114 9.07 9.05 -20.34
C SER A 114 10.29 9.91 -20.00
N GLU A 115 11.35 9.77 -20.78
CA GLU A 115 12.57 10.60 -20.67
C GLU A 115 12.43 11.96 -21.38
N SER A 116 11.40 12.14 -22.22
CA SER A 116 11.08 13.39 -22.91
C SER A 116 9.65 13.83 -22.60
N ARG A 117 9.48 15.16 -22.47
CA ARG A 117 8.17 15.81 -22.27
C ARG A 117 7.23 15.55 -23.44
N GLU A 118 7.74 15.70 -24.67
CA GLU A 118 6.98 15.51 -25.90
C GLU A 118 6.47 14.06 -26.00
N GLN A 119 7.31 13.10 -25.65
CA GLN A 119 6.94 11.69 -25.68
C GLN A 119 5.92 11.33 -24.59
N VAL A 120 5.97 11.94 -23.39
CA VAL A 120 4.95 11.68 -22.36
C VAL A 120 3.60 12.30 -22.76
N GLU A 121 3.62 13.46 -23.41
CA GLU A 121 2.42 14.13 -23.95
C GLU A 121 1.76 13.29 -25.05
N GLU A 122 2.56 12.78 -26.00
CA GLU A 122 2.07 11.88 -27.05
C GLU A 122 1.49 10.59 -26.44
N ASN A 123 2.18 9.98 -25.48
CA ASN A 123 1.69 8.76 -24.82
C ASN A 123 0.40 9.02 -24.04
N LEU A 124 0.30 10.15 -23.36
CA LEU A 124 -0.92 10.56 -22.65
C LEU A 124 -2.11 10.68 -23.61
N GLU A 125 -1.89 11.28 -24.78
CA GLU A 125 -2.95 11.39 -25.79
C GLU A 125 -3.33 10.02 -26.37
N ARG A 126 -2.35 9.17 -26.69
CA ARG A 126 -2.63 7.79 -27.12
C ARG A 126 -3.48 7.03 -26.09
N TRP A 127 -3.15 7.16 -24.81
CA TRP A 127 -3.92 6.58 -23.71
C TRP A 127 -5.36 7.13 -23.66
N ARG A 128 -5.51 8.45 -23.76
CA ARG A 128 -6.82 9.11 -23.81
C ARG A 128 -7.68 8.55 -24.94
N PHE A 129 -7.15 8.53 -26.17
CA PHE A 129 -7.87 8.00 -27.33
C PHE A 129 -8.25 6.51 -27.17
N ALA A 130 -7.32 5.68 -26.65
CA ALA A 130 -7.57 4.25 -26.46
C ALA A 130 -8.67 3.95 -25.43
N LEU A 131 -8.77 4.77 -24.38
CA LEU A 131 -9.81 4.68 -23.35
C LEU A 131 -11.14 5.24 -23.84
N GLU A 132 -11.13 6.45 -24.43
CA GLU A 132 -12.34 7.16 -24.86
C GLU A 132 -13.09 6.43 -25.98
N ARG A 133 -12.37 5.82 -26.93
CA ARG A 133 -13.00 5.04 -28.00
C ARG A 133 -13.80 3.84 -27.48
N ARG A 134 -13.51 3.38 -26.27
CA ARG A 134 -14.13 2.21 -25.60
C ARG A 134 -15.01 2.64 -24.40
N GLY A 135 -15.40 3.92 -24.36
CA GLY A 135 -16.36 4.47 -23.40
C GLY A 135 -15.81 4.85 -22.02
N MET A 136 -14.49 4.74 -21.81
CA MET A 136 -13.82 5.19 -20.59
C MET A 136 -13.30 6.62 -20.74
N LYS A 137 -13.31 7.43 -19.68
CA LYS A 137 -12.91 8.84 -19.79
C LYS A 137 -11.80 9.19 -18.80
N VAL A 138 -10.80 9.91 -19.28
CA VAL A 138 -9.71 10.46 -18.45
C VAL A 138 -10.19 11.72 -17.73
N SER A 139 -9.87 11.83 -16.44
CA SER A 139 -10.19 12.99 -15.61
C SER A 139 -9.08 14.05 -15.73
N GLY A 140 -9.25 15.03 -16.62
CA GLY A 140 -8.26 16.11 -16.81
C GLY A 140 -7.96 16.90 -15.54
N SER A 141 -8.96 17.13 -14.68
CA SER A 141 -8.80 17.89 -13.43
C SER A 141 -8.05 17.16 -12.31
N LYS A 142 -8.00 15.83 -12.37
CA LYS A 142 -7.30 14.98 -11.39
C LYS A 142 -6.00 14.39 -11.92
N THR A 143 -5.81 14.44 -13.24
CA THR A 143 -4.57 14.02 -13.88
C THR A 143 -3.49 15.03 -13.49
N GLU A 144 -2.36 14.54 -12.97
CA GLU A 144 -1.27 15.37 -12.49
C GLU A 144 0.04 15.00 -13.18
N TYR A 145 0.87 16.01 -13.46
CA TYR A 145 2.16 15.86 -14.11
C TYR A 145 3.29 16.17 -13.13
N MET A 146 4.31 15.32 -13.08
CA MET A 146 5.51 15.51 -12.27
C MET A 146 6.77 15.36 -13.14
N CYS A 147 7.73 16.25 -12.95
CA CYS A 147 9.06 16.17 -13.56
C CYS A 147 10.12 15.96 -12.46
N VAL A 148 10.98 14.96 -12.63
CA VAL A 148 12.17 14.74 -11.80
C VAL A 148 13.37 15.39 -12.50
N ASN A 149 14.24 16.08 -11.75
CA ASN A 149 15.41 16.81 -12.27
C ASN A 149 15.12 17.86 -13.34
N GLU A 150 13.99 18.55 -13.19
CA GLU A 150 13.57 19.61 -14.09
C GLU A 150 14.70 20.61 -14.37
N ARG A 151 14.99 20.82 -15.67
CA ARG A 151 15.89 21.83 -16.20
C ARG A 151 15.10 23.10 -16.52
N GLU A 152 15.78 24.25 -16.53
CA GLU A 152 15.14 25.52 -16.92
C GLU A 152 14.55 25.38 -18.34
N GLY A 153 13.25 25.66 -18.49
CA GLY A 153 12.52 25.55 -19.76
C GLY A 153 11.72 24.26 -19.95
N SER A 154 11.76 23.31 -19.01
CA SER A 154 10.92 22.10 -19.04
C SER A 154 9.47 22.44 -18.76
N GLY A 155 8.74 22.81 -19.81
CA GLY A 155 7.35 23.27 -19.78
C GLY A 155 6.34 22.28 -19.18
N THR A 156 5.06 22.60 -19.36
CA THR A 156 3.95 21.74 -18.95
C THR A 156 3.63 20.70 -20.03
N VAL A 157 2.94 19.64 -19.62
CA VAL A 157 2.35 18.64 -20.52
C VAL A 157 0.91 19.05 -20.77
N ARG A 158 0.42 18.84 -21.99
CA ARG A 158 -0.98 19.14 -22.34
C ARG A 158 -1.81 17.87 -22.51
N LEU A 159 -3.09 17.96 -22.20
CA LEU A 159 -4.11 16.96 -22.47
C LEU A 159 -5.28 17.69 -23.15
N GLN A 160 -5.64 17.29 -24.36
CA GLN A 160 -6.67 17.97 -25.17
C GLN A 160 -6.35 19.47 -25.40
N GLY A 161 -5.05 19.82 -25.42
CA GLY A 161 -4.58 21.21 -25.55
C GLY A 161 -4.61 22.02 -24.25
N GLU A 162 -5.19 21.50 -23.16
CA GLU A 162 -5.19 22.13 -21.84
C GLU A 162 -3.95 21.71 -21.02
N GLU A 163 -3.41 22.60 -20.21
CA GLU A 163 -2.23 22.29 -19.39
C GLU A 163 -2.59 21.38 -18.21
N VAL A 164 -1.90 20.25 -18.11
CA VAL A 164 -2.00 19.33 -16.98
C VAL A 164 -1.34 19.96 -15.76
N LYS A 165 -2.02 19.88 -14.62
CA LYS A 165 -1.52 20.43 -13.35
C LYS A 165 -0.16 19.83 -12.99
N LYS A 166 0.88 20.68 -12.96
CA LYS A 166 2.22 20.29 -12.55
C LYS A 166 2.36 20.24 -11.04
N VAL A 167 2.87 19.13 -10.51
CA VAL A 167 3.03 18.90 -9.06
C VAL A 167 4.44 18.45 -8.70
N GLN A 168 4.87 18.83 -7.49
CA GLN A 168 6.15 18.41 -6.91
C GLN A 168 5.98 17.21 -5.96
N GLU A 169 4.73 16.89 -5.60
CA GLU A 169 4.35 15.80 -4.71
C GLU A 169 3.07 15.16 -5.24
N PHE A 170 3.04 13.82 -5.28
CA PHE A 170 1.87 13.04 -5.68
C PHE A 170 1.66 11.88 -4.69
N LYS A 171 0.40 11.54 -4.38
CA LYS A 171 0.05 10.38 -3.54
C LYS A 171 -0.35 9.22 -4.44
N TYR A 172 0.52 8.23 -4.56
CA TYR A 172 0.30 7.02 -5.35
C TYR A 172 0.13 5.80 -4.44
N LEU A 173 -0.99 5.08 -4.54
CA LEU A 173 -1.28 3.86 -3.76
C LEU A 173 -1.07 4.02 -2.24
N GLY A 174 -1.39 5.21 -1.73
CA GLY A 174 -1.22 5.55 -0.31
C GLY A 174 0.18 5.99 0.09
N SER A 175 1.16 6.00 -0.81
CA SER A 175 2.53 6.46 -0.58
C SER A 175 2.81 7.77 -1.30
N THR A 176 3.57 8.64 -0.67
CA THR A 176 3.89 9.98 -1.20
C THR A 176 5.19 9.94 -1.99
N VAL A 177 5.11 10.35 -3.23
CA VAL A 177 6.27 10.48 -4.11
C VAL A 177 6.57 11.97 -4.30
N GLN A 178 7.82 12.37 -4.11
CA GLN A 178 8.28 13.74 -4.29
C GLN A 178 9.30 13.80 -5.43
N SER A 179 9.23 14.82 -6.28
CA SER A 179 10.17 15.06 -7.40
C SER A 179 11.63 15.19 -6.91
N ASN A 180 11.83 15.84 -5.76
CA ASN A 180 13.13 15.98 -5.10
C ASN A 180 13.59 14.68 -4.41
N GLY A 181 12.70 13.69 -4.31
CA GLY A 181 12.79 12.42 -3.59
C GLY A 181 13.23 12.54 -2.13
N GLU A 182 12.72 13.57 -1.46
CA GLU A 182 12.65 13.60 -0.01
C GLU A 182 11.54 12.66 0.49
N CYS A 183 11.63 12.31 1.76
CA CYS A 183 10.70 11.37 2.41
C CYS A 183 10.14 11.89 3.73
N GLY A 184 10.40 13.16 4.08
CA GLY A 184 9.92 13.75 5.33
C GLY A 184 8.38 13.79 5.39
N LYS A 185 7.74 14.16 4.28
CA LYS A 185 6.26 14.19 4.20
C LYS A 185 5.65 12.81 4.34
N GLU A 186 6.27 11.80 3.74
CA GLU A 186 5.84 10.41 3.86
C GLU A 186 5.93 9.92 5.30
N VAL A 187 7.05 10.16 5.98
CA VAL A 187 7.23 9.84 7.40
C VAL A 187 6.18 10.51 8.28
N ASN A 188 5.92 11.80 8.05
CA ASN A 188 4.88 12.52 8.77
C ASN A 188 3.50 11.90 8.56
N LYS A 189 3.14 11.54 7.33
CA LYS A 189 1.88 10.85 7.03
C LYS A 189 1.78 9.50 7.74
N ARG A 190 2.87 8.73 7.83
CA ARG A 190 2.91 7.46 8.58
C ARG A 190 2.76 7.66 10.08
N VAL A 191 3.37 8.70 10.65
CA VAL A 191 3.16 9.07 12.04
C VAL A 191 1.70 9.43 12.29
N GLN A 192 1.07 10.22 11.41
CA GLN A 192 -0.35 10.56 11.51
C GLN A 192 -1.26 9.34 11.36
N ALA A 193 -0.96 8.42 10.44
CA ALA A 193 -1.68 7.16 10.28
C ALA A 193 -1.58 6.30 11.54
N GLY A 194 -0.39 6.23 12.15
CA GLY A 194 -0.17 5.60 13.45
C GLY A 194 -1.04 6.19 14.54
N TRP A 195 -1.06 7.52 14.69
CA TRP A 195 -1.91 8.20 15.68
C TRP A 195 -3.40 8.01 15.41
N ASN A 196 -3.84 8.03 14.15
CA ASN A 196 -5.23 7.75 13.79
C ASN A 196 -5.62 6.32 14.16
N GLY A 197 -4.75 5.35 13.89
CA GLY A 197 -4.93 3.97 14.33
C GLY A 197 -5.00 3.87 15.85
N TRP A 198 -4.07 4.52 16.56
CA TRP A 198 -4.00 4.53 18.02
C TRP A 198 -5.27 5.11 18.64
N ARG A 199 -5.81 6.22 18.09
CA ARG A 199 -7.07 6.83 18.58
C ARG A 199 -8.26 5.88 18.45
N LYS A 200 -8.34 5.11 17.35
CA LYS A 200 -9.42 4.12 17.14
C LYS A 200 -9.41 3.01 18.19
N VAL A 201 -8.23 2.61 18.67
CA VAL A 201 -8.06 1.55 19.69
C VAL A 201 -7.75 2.10 21.07
N SER A 202 -7.92 3.41 21.28
CA SER A 202 -7.56 4.09 22.53
C SER A 202 -8.36 3.57 23.73
N GLY A 203 -9.62 3.13 23.52
CA GLY A 203 -10.41 2.50 24.58
C GLY A 203 -9.74 1.27 25.18
N VAL A 204 -9.03 0.48 24.38
CA VAL A 204 -8.26 -0.69 24.84
C VAL A 204 -6.87 -0.27 25.34
N LEU A 205 -6.21 0.64 24.64
CA LEU A 205 -4.84 1.03 24.98
C LEU A 205 -4.76 1.86 26.27
N CYS A 206 -5.79 2.64 26.59
CA CYS A 206 -5.84 3.48 27.79
C CYS A 206 -6.50 2.81 29.00
N ASP A 207 -7.12 1.63 28.83
CA ASP A 207 -7.74 0.91 29.94
C ASP A 207 -6.67 0.32 30.87
N GLN A 208 -6.68 0.70 32.14
CA GLN A 208 -5.72 0.22 33.15
C GLN A 208 -5.93 -1.25 33.53
N LYS A 209 -7.13 -1.81 33.27
CA LYS A 209 -7.43 -3.23 33.52
C LYS A 209 -6.76 -4.16 32.51
N ILE A 210 -6.33 -3.62 31.38
CA ILE A 210 -5.73 -4.40 30.30
C ILE A 210 -4.22 -4.47 30.48
N SER A 211 -3.69 -5.70 30.47
CA SER A 211 -2.26 -5.93 30.67
C SER A 211 -1.41 -5.27 29.58
N ALA A 212 -0.21 -4.84 29.95
CA ALA A 212 0.74 -4.22 29.02
C ALA A 212 1.07 -5.10 27.81
N ARG A 213 1.10 -6.42 27.99
CA ARG A 213 1.30 -7.40 26.92
C ARG A 213 0.20 -7.34 25.86
N ILE A 214 -1.06 -7.25 26.27
CA ILE A 214 -2.20 -7.14 25.35
C ILE A 214 -2.17 -5.79 24.63
N LYS A 215 -1.90 -4.70 25.36
CA LYS A 215 -1.74 -3.36 24.78
C LYS A 215 -0.64 -3.34 23.72
N GLY A 216 0.49 -3.99 24.00
CA GLY A 216 1.56 -4.19 23.05
C GLY A 216 1.15 -4.98 21.81
N LYS A 217 0.37 -6.06 21.97
CA LYS A 217 -0.17 -6.83 20.83
C LYS A 217 -1.07 -5.96 19.95
N VAL A 218 -1.99 -5.20 20.53
CA VAL A 218 -2.88 -4.27 19.82
C VAL A 218 -2.10 -3.17 19.11
N TYR A 219 -1.07 -2.62 19.77
CA TYR A 219 -0.16 -1.65 19.15
C TYR A 219 0.53 -2.26 17.91
N ARG A 220 1.06 -3.48 18.01
CA ARG A 220 1.75 -4.15 16.89
C ARG A 220 0.83 -4.40 15.70
N THR A 221 -0.42 -4.82 15.94
CA THR A 221 -1.35 -5.21 14.89
C THR A 221 -2.00 -4.03 14.18
N VAL A 222 -2.30 -2.94 14.89
CA VAL A 222 -3.03 -1.79 14.33
C VAL A 222 -2.09 -0.61 14.07
N VAL A 223 -1.41 -0.14 15.11
CA VAL A 223 -0.67 1.13 15.08
C VAL A 223 0.63 0.97 14.29
N ARG A 224 1.44 -0.02 14.64
CA ARG A 224 2.71 -0.30 13.97
C ARG A 224 2.49 -0.68 12.51
N ALA A 225 1.49 -1.50 12.21
CA ALA A 225 1.16 -1.86 10.83
C ALA A 225 0.86 -0.61 9.98
N ALA A 226 0.07 0.33 10.50
CA ALA A 226 -0.21 1.60 9.82
C ALA A 226 1.03 2.49 9.65
N MET A 227 1.93 2.50 10.63
CA MET A 227 3.20 3.25 10.55
C MET A 227 4.19 2.62 9.55
N LEU A 228 4.24 1.30 9.48
CA LEU A 228 5.20 0.57 8.65
C LEU A 228 4.84 0.54 7.17
N TYR A 229 3.56 0.67 6.83
CA TYR A 229 3.09 0.62 5.44
C TYR A 229 3.95 1.50 4.53
N GLY A 230 4.52 0.93 3.47
CA GLY A 230 5.29 1.64 2.45
C GLY A 230 6.71 2.06 2.86
N LEU A 231 7.07 2.01 4.15
CA LEU A 231 8.41 2.40 4.62
C LEU A 231 9.52 1.44 4.15
N GLU A 232 9.16 0.22 3.75
CA GLU A 232 10.06 -0.72 3.11
C GLU A 232 10.68 -0.13 1.84
N THR A 233 9.94 0.70 1.09
CA THR A 233 10.39 1.33 -0.17
C THR A 233 11.05 2.70 -0.01
N VAL A 234 11.05 3.25 1.21
CA VAL A 234 11.47 4.64 1.49
C VAL A 234 12.91 4.71 2.00
N SER A 235 13.72 5.57 1.39
CA SER A 235 15.10 5.86 1.82
C SER A 235 15.16 6.73 3.09
N LEU A 236 14.93 6.15 4.27
CA LEU A 236 14.96 6.87 5.55
C LEU A 236 16.35 7.42 5.92
N ARG A 237 16.38 8.62 6.49
CA ARG A 237 17.55 9.24 7.15
C ARG A 237 17.47 8.98 8.66
N LYS A 238 18.62 9.05 9.36
CA LYS A 238 18.67 8.89 10.83
C LYS A 238 17.67 9.79 11.57
N ARG A 239 17.53 11.05 11.14
CA ARG A 239 16.55 12.00 11.71
C ARG A 239 15.11 11.47 11.63
N GLN A 240 14.73 10.87 10.51
CA GLN A 240 13.38 10.36 10.28
C GLN A 240 13.13 9.04 11.01
N GLU A 241 14.15 8.18 11.10
CA GLU A 241 14.10 6.99 11.98
C GLU A 241 13.86 7.42 13.43
N SER A 242 14.59 8.42 13.94
CA SER A 242 14.37 8.96 15.29
C SER A 242 12.98 9.56 15.47
N GLU A 243 12.44 10.25 14.46
CA GLU A 243 11.08 10.82 14.50
C GLU A 243 10.00 9.74 14.64
N LEU A 244 10.12 8.66 13.88
CA LEU A 244 9.24 7.48 13.99
C LEU A 244 9.34 6.82 15.37
N GLU A 245 10.56 6.66 15.90
CA GLU A 245 10.78 6.08 17.24
C GLU A 245 10.23 6.97 18.36
N VAL A 246 10.35 8.29 18.25
CA VAL A 246 9.77 9.23 19.21
C VAL A 246 8.24 9.12 19.19
N ALA A 247 7.62 9.00 18.01
CA ALA A 247 6.18 8.80 17.90
C ALA A 247 5.73 7.47 18.52
N GLU A 248 6.42 6.36 18.22
CA GLU A 248 6.20 5.04 18.84
C GLU A 248 6.23 5.14 20.38
N LEU A 249 7.32 5.70 20.92
CA LEU A 249 7.50 5.78 22.37
C LEU A 249 6.45 6.66 23.05
N LYS A 250 6.00 7.75 22.40
CA LYS A 250 4.90 8.57 22.92
C LYS A 250 3.61 7.76 23.02
N MET A 251 3.26 7.01 21.99
CA MET A 251 2.05 6.16 21.96
C MET A 251 2.09 5.05 23.01
N LEU A 252 3.26 4.40 23.18
CA LEU A 252 3.44 3.33 24.18
C LEU A 252 3.38 3.88 25.61
N ARG A 253 4.08 4.98 25.88
CA ARG A 253 4.03 5.66 27.18
C ARG A 253 2.61 6.02 27.58
N PHE A 254 1.84 6.60 26.65
CA PHE A 254 0.43 6.90 26.87
C PHE A 254 -0.39 5.66 27.23
N SER A 255 -0.20 4.56 26.50
CA SER A 255 -0.93 3.31 26.77
C SER A 255 -0.59 2.68 28.13
N LEU A 256 0.62 2.91 28.63
CA LEU A 256 1.07 2.40 29.93
C LEU A 256 0.85 3.39 31.08
N GLY A 257 0.28 4.58 30.82
CA GLY A 257 0.11 5.61 31.84
C GLY A 257 1.43 6.23 32.34
N VAL A 258 2.52 6.06 31.59
CA VAL A 258 3.86 6.52 31.99
C VAL A 258 4.14 7.90 31.40
N THR A 259 4.52 8.84 32.25
CA THR A 259 4.91 10.19 31.86
C THR A 259 6.42 10.30 31.63
N ARG A 260 6.88 11.48 31.19
CA ARG A 260 8.33 11.77 31.11
C ARG A 260 8.94 12.03 32.49
N LEU A 261 8.13 12.40 33.49
CA LEU A 261 8.58 12.72 34.84
C LEU A 261 9.01 11.46 35.60
N ASP A 262 8.45 10.31 35.24
CA ASP A 262 8.75 9.01 35.85
C ASP A 262 10.18 8.53 35.53
N ARG A 263 10.89 9.19 34.59
CA ARG A 263 12.28 8.90 34.19
C ARG A 263 12.57 7.43 33.83
N ILE A 264 11.53 6.67 33.46
CA ILE A 264 11.64 5.27 33.01
C ILE A 264 12.41 5.20 31.68
N ARG A 265 13.37 4.27 31.59
CA ARG A 265 14.16 4.02 30.37
C ARG A 265 13.28 3.49 29.24
N ASN A 266 13.59 3.87 28.00
CA ASN A 266 12.78 3.51 26.83
C ASN A 266 12.80 2.01 26.53
N GLU A 267 13.90 1.32 26.87
CA GLU A 267 14.05 -0.12 26.77
C GLU A 267 13.04 -0.85 27.65
N TYR A 268 12.82 -0.35 28.87
CA TYR A 268 11.87 -0.94 29.81
C TYR A 268 10.43 -0.83 29.29
N ILE A 269 10.03 0.35 28.80
CA ILE A 269 8.68 0.55 28.20
C ILE A 269 8.41 -0.42 27.07
N ARG A 270 9.40 -0.62 26.20
CA ARG A 270 9.33 -1.57 25.09
C ARG A 270 9.28 -3.02 25.58
N GLY A 271 10.09 -3.37 26.58
CA GLY A 271 10.08 -4.67 27.22
C GLY A 271 8.72 -5.01 27.86
N THR A 272 8.18 -4.10 28.66
CA THR A 272 6.86 -4.26 29.31
C THR A 272 5.72 -4.44 28.30
N ALA A 273 5.79 -3.77 27.15
CA ALA A 273 4.81 -3.94 26.06
C ALA A 273 5.14 -5.12 25.12
N HIS A 274 6.29 -5.80 25.27
CA HIS A 274 6.80 -6.80 24.32
C HIS A 274 6.88 -6.27 22.88
N VAL A 275 7.48 -5.10 22.71
CA VAL A 275 7.50 -4.34 21.45
C VAL A 275 8.96 -4.05 21.08
N GLY A 276 9.48 -4.72 20.04
CA GLY A 276 10.82 -4.42 19.48
C GLY A 276 10.92 -3.01 18.89
N ARG A 277 12.11 -2.51 18.58
CA ARG A 277 12.27 -1.14 18.06
C ARG A 277 11.68 -1.01 16.65
N LEU A 278 11.01 0.12 16.39
CA LEU A 278 10.43 0.37 15.06
C LEU A 278 11.47 0.38 13.95
N GLY A 279 12.66 0.93 14.19
CA GLY A 279 13.75 0.92 13.21
C GLY A 279 14.17 -0.49 12.77
N ASP A 280 14.15 -1.45 13.70
CA ASP A 280 14.47 -2.85 13.42
C ASP A 280 13.38 -3.47 12.55
N LYS A 281 12.11 -3.18 12.86
CA LYS A 281 10.97 -3.64 12.07
C LYS A 281 10.92 -3.04 10.66
N VAL A 282 11.32 -1.79 10.47
CA VAL A 282 11.49 -1.21 9.13
C VAL A 282 12.58 -1.96 8.35
N ARG A 283 13.69 -2.31 9.00
CA ARG A 283 14.79 -3.07 8.36
C ARG A 283 14.36 -4.49 7.99
N GLU A 284 13.66 -5.18 8.89
CA GLU A 284 13.06 -6.49 8.62
C GLU A 284 12.09 -6.44 7.42
N ALA A 285 11.15 -5.48 7.42
CA ALA A 285 10.19 -5.32 6.33
C ALA A 285 10.89 -5.08 4.98
N ARG A 286 11.94 -4.27 4.98
CA ARG A 286 12.75 -4.01 3.78
C ARG A 286 13.49 -5.26 3.30
N LEU A 287 14.09 -6.03 4.20
CA LEU A 287 14.76 -7.29 3.85
C LEU A 287 13.78 -8.32 3.31
N ARG A 288 12.59 -8.44 3.91
CA ARG A 288 11.52 -9.33 3.43
C ARG A 288 11.07 -8.94 2.03
N TRP A 289 10.79 -7.66 1.80
CA TRP A 289 10.44 -7.15 0.47
C TRP A 289 11.55 -7.41 -0.55
N PHE A 290 12.81 -7.18 -0.16
CA PHE A 290 13.94 -7.44 -1.04
C PHE A 290 14.07 -8.93 -1.39
N GLY A 291 13.98 -9.82 -0.40
CA GLY A 291 13.99 -11.27 -0.62
C GLY A 291 12.85 -11.70 -1.55
N HIS A 292 11.65 -11.13 -1.40
CA HIS A 292 10.54 -11.34 -2.31
C HIS A 292 10.91 -10.94 -3.75
N VAL A 293 11.45 -9.75 -3.96
CA VAL A 293 11.86 -9.28 -5.30
C VAL A 293 12.95 -10.17 -5.90
N GLN A 294 13.90 -10.65 -5.11
CA GLN A 294 14.99 -11.50 -5.60
C GLN A 294 14.51 -12.87 -6.10
N ARG A 295 13.47 -13.43 -5.46
CA ARG A 295 12.88 -14.72 -5.85
C ARG A 295 11.97 -14.65 -7.08
N ARG A 296 11.63 -13.44 -7.54
CA ARG A 296 10.81 -13.26 -8.74
C ARG A 296 11.67 -13.37 -10.01
N GLU A 297 11.01 -13.69 -11.11
CA GLU A 297 11.60 -13.74 -12.45
C GLU A 297 12.16 -12.38 -12.89
N SER A 298 13.07 -12.41 -13.88
CA SER A 298 13.69 -11.21 -14.46
C SER A 298 12.67 -10.21 -15.00
N GLU A 299 11.53 -10.69 -15.50
CA GLU A 299 10.45 -9.88 -16.03
C GLU A 299 9.61 -9.16 -14.97
N TYR A 300 9.73 -9.55 -13.69
CA TYR A 300 9.01 -8.86 -12.63
C TYR A 300 9.49 -7.40 -12.50
N ILE A 301 8.56 -6.46 -12.42
CA ILE A 301 8.84 -5.01 -12.34
C ILE A 301 9.88 -4.68 -11.27
N GLY A 302 9.77 -5.26 -10.07
CA GLY A 302 10.73 -5.02 -9.00
C GLY A 302 12.14 -5.47 -9.35
N ARG A 303 12.26 -6.58 -10.09
CA ARG A 303 13.56 -7.13 -10.51
C ARG A 303 14.19 -6.27 -11.60
N ARG A 304 13.42 -5.95 -12.65
CA ARG A 304 13.84 -4.98 -13.67
C ARG A 304 14.27 -3.65 -13.05
N MET A 305 13.50 -3.14 -12.09
CA MET A 305 13.81 -1.86 -11.43
C MET A 305 15.06 -1.92 -10.57
N LEU A 306 15.40 -3.05 -9.96
CA LEU A 306 16.67 -3.21 -9.27
C LEU A 306 17.84 -3.27 -10.24
N ASP A 307 17.71 -4.04 -11.32
CA ASP A 307 18.78 -4.33 -12.27
C ASP A 307 18.99 -3.19 -13.32
N MET A 308 18.02 -2.29 -13.49
CA MET A 308 18.08 -1.18 -14.44
C MET A 308 19.30 -0.27 -14.23
N GLY A 309 20.29 -0.32 -15.12
CA GLY A 309 21.36 0.67 -15.18
C GLY A 309 20.86 1.96 -15.83
N LEU A 310 21.25 3.13 -15.31
CA LEU A 310 21.07 4.40 -16.03
C LEU A 310 22.44 5.04 -16.26
N PRO A 311 22.73 5.49 -17.50
CA PRO A 311 23.93 6.27 -17.78
C PRO A 311 23.84 7.64 -17.10
N GLY A 312 24.97 8.12 -16.57
CA GLY A 312 25.07 9.42 -15.92
C GLY A 312 26.02 9.42 -14.72
N ARG A 313 26.47 10.61 -14.31
CA ARG A 313 27.29 10.81 -13.11
C ARG A 313 26.48 11.51 -12.04
N ARG A 314 26.70 11.13 -10.78
CA ARG A 314 26.11 11.85 -9.65
C ARG A 314 26.71 13.24 -9.54
N GLN A 315 25.88 14.18 -9.09
CA GLN A 315 26.35 15.49 -8.66
C GLN A 315 27.48 15.34 -7.62
N ARG A 316 28.48 16.21 -7.74
CA ARG A 316 29.54 16.34 -6.73
C ARG A 316 28.93 16.86 -5.43
N GLY A 317 29.30 16.26 -4.29
CA GLY A 317 28.79 16.61 -2.97
C GLY A 317 28.25 15.40 -2.20
N ARG A 318 27.53 15.64 -1.09
CA ARG A 318 26.92 14.58 -0.28
C ARG A 318 25.74 13.97 -1.04
N PRO A 319 25.83 12.71 -1.53
CA PRO A 319 24.74 12.12 -2.30
C PRO A 319 23.51 11.89 -1.42
N LYS A 320 22.31 12.06 -2.00
CA LYS A 320 21.07 11.63 -1.34
C LYS A 320 21.13 10.12 -1.09
N ARG A 321 20.54 9.68 0.03
CA ARG A 321 20.39 8.24 0.32
C ARG A 321 19.58 7.60 -0.81
N ARG A 322 20.00 6.40 -1.20
CA ARG A 322 19.29 5.57 -2.17
C ARG A 322 18.60 4.42 -1.46
N PHE A 323 17.62 3.89 -2.14
CA PHE A 323 17.24 2.51 -2.02
C PHE A 323 18.36 1.66 -2.69
N MET A 324 19.52 1.53 -2.03
CA MET A 324 20.61 0.66 -2.53
C MET A 324 20.89 -0.51 -1.60
N LEU A 325 20.85 -1.68 -2.22
CA LEU A 325 21.22 -2.98 -1.69
C LEU A 325 22.53 -2.97 -0.89
N ALA A 326 23.56 -2.29 -1.40
CA ALA A 326 24.87 -2.23 -0.75
C ALA A 326 24.87 -1.40 0.56
N GLU A 327 23.94 -0.46 0.74
CA GLU A 327 23.76 0.22 2.05
C GLU A 327 22.93 -0.63 3.02
N ILE A 328 21.94 -1.38 2.51
CA ILE A 328 21.12 -2.32 3.29
C ILE A 328 22.00 -3.45 3.83
N LEU A 329 22.77 -4.12 2.96
CA LEU A 329 23.67 -5.22 3.34
C LEU A 329 24.83 -4.76 4.24
N ARG A 330 25.41 -3.57 4.02
CA ARG A 330 26.49 -3.03 4.89
C ARG A 330 25.97 -2.61 6.27
N ARG A 331 24.76 -2.06 6.38
CA ARG A 331 24.19 -1.67 7.69
C ARG A 331 23.59 -2.83 8.49
N ASN A 332 23.28 -3.94 7.82
CA ASN A 332 22.70 -5.12 8.45
C ASN A 332 23.75 -6.16 8.86
N GLN A 333 25.05 -5.86 8.77
CA GLN A 333 26.16 -6.72 9.25
C GLN A 333 26.19 -6.92 10.78
N GLY A 334 25.18 -6.47 11.52
CA GLY A 334 25.02 -6.70 12.96
C GLY A 334 23.58 -6.98 13.39
N CYS A 335 22.70 -7.32 12.44
CA CYS A 335 21.42 -7.93 12.79
C CYS A 335 21.59 -9.44 12.76
N ASP A 336 21.21 -10.13 13.84
CA ASP A 336 21.14 -11.61 13.94
C ASP A 336 20.12 -12.26 12.99
N LEU A 337 19.68 -11.55 11.96
CA LEU A 337 19.07 -12.14 10.77
C LEU A 337 20.20 -12.78 9.96
N LYS A 338 20.64 -13.97 10.40
CA LYS A 338 21.58 -14.84 9.68
C LYS A 338 21.24 -14.81 8.18
N ARG A 339 22.28 -14.64 7.35
CA ARG A 339 22.21 -14.58 5.87
C ARG A 339 21.31 -15.66 5.24
N GLN A 340 21.12 -16.79 5.92
CA GLN A 340 20.37 -17.95 5.47
C GLN A 340 18.84 -17.87 5.70
N SER A 341 18.33 -16.91 6.50
CA SER A 341 16.92 -16.86 6.92
C SER A 341 16.01 -16.06 5.96
N TRP A 342 16.46 -14.95 5.40
CA TRP A 342 15.62 -14.11 4.53
C TRP A 342 15.43 -14.69 3.12
N GLU A 343 16.35 -15.54 2.67
CA GLU A 343 16.19 -16.33 1.44
C GLU A 343 15.05 -17.36 1.58
N LYS A 344 14.85 -17.90 2.79
CA LYS A 344 13.93 -19.00 3.11
C LYS A 344 12.59 -18.59 3.74
N GLN A 345 12.41 -17.35 4.22
CA GLN A 345 11.14 -16.91 4.83
C GLN A 345 10.00 -16.81 3.80
N ALA A 346 8.95 -17.60 4.05
CA ALA A 346 7.69 -17.74 3.32
C ALA A 346 6.81 -16.44 3.38
N PRO A 347 5.69 -16.34 2.62
CA PRO A 347 5.02 -15.07 2.34
C PRO A 347 4.23 -14.50 3.55
N LEU A 348 3.64 -13.32 3.35
CA LEU A 348 2.93 -12.51 4.35
C LEU A 348 1.90 -13.31 5.20
N PRO A 349 1.60 -12.88 6.45
CA PRO A 349 0.63 -13.56 7.32
C PRO A 349 -0.76 -13.69 6.67
N ARG A 350 -1.41 -14.85 6.89
CA ARG A 350 -2.70 -15.26 6.29
C ARG A 350 -3.88 -14.30 6.49
N SER A 351 -3.80 -13.30 7.39
CA SER A 351 -4.86 -12.29 7.54
C SER A 351 -5.07 -11.44 6.29
N ASN A 352 -4.08 -11.36 5.39
CA ASN A 352 -4.19 -10.69 4.09
C ASN A 352 -4.13 -11.66 2.89
N GLN A 353 -4.00 -12.97 3.14
CA GLN A 353 -3.71 -13.96 2.10
C GLN A 353 -4.95 -14.77 1.67
N SER A 354 -5.99 -14.87 2.51
CA SER A 354 -7.18 -15.70 2.20
C SER A 354 -8.06 -15.14 1.07
N LEU A 355 -7.99 -13.83 0.80
CA LEU A 355 -8.69 -13.18 -0.32
C LEU A 355 -7.83 -13.19 -1.58
N MET A 356 -6.51 -12.99 -1.44
CA MET A 356 -5.55 -13.06 -2.54
C MET A 356 -5.41 -14.48 -3.09
N ASN A 357 -5.37 -15.53 -2.26
CA ASN A 357 -5.21 -16.91 -2.75
C ASN A 357 -6.42 -17.42 -3.54
N LYS A 358 -7.65 -16.96 -3.26
CA LYS A 358 -8.83 -17.30 -4.08
C LYS A 358 -8.84 -16.57 -5.43
N LEU A 359 -8.17 -15.43 -5.53
CA LEU A 359 -7.96 -14.66 -6.76
C LEU A 359 -6.69 -15.09 -7.52
N ASP A 360 -5.67 -15.58 -6.82
CA ASP A 360 -4.41 -16.04 -7.39
C ASP A 360 -4.56 -17.43 -8.03
N ASP A 361 -5.45 -18.29 -7.51
CA ASP A 361 -5.81 -19.58 -8.15
C ASP A 361 -6.65 -19.38 -9.43
N LEU A 362 -7.38 -18.25 -9.54
CA LEU A 362 -8.00 -17.79 -10.79
C LEU A 362 -7.00 -17.08 -11.72
N ARG A 363 -5.96 -16.44 -11.19
CA ARG A 363 -4.87 -15.83 -11.98
C ARG A 363 -3.92 -16.86 -12.59
N LEU A 364 -3.66 -18.00 -11.93
CA LEU A 364 -2.76 -19.02 -12.47
C LEU A 364 -3.29 -19.62 -13.78
N LYS A 365 -4.62 -19.70 -13.96
CA LYS A 365 -5.25 -20.14 -15.22
C LYS A 365 -5.23 -19.08 -16.33
N LEU A 366 -4.96 -17.83 -16.00
CA LEU A 366 -4.78 -16.72 -16.97
C LEU A 366 -3.30 -16.41 -17.25
N TRP A 367 -2.37 -17.03 -16.52
CA TRP A 367 -0.94 -16.74 -16.56
C TRP A 367 -0.20 -17.38 -17.75
N GLU A 368 -0.82 -18.34 -18.46
CA GLU A 368 -0.28 -18.83 -19.75
C GLU A 368 -0.24 -17.75 -20.85
N HIS A 369 -0.81 -16.55 -20.60
CA HIS A 369 -0.85 -15.42 -21.53
C HIS A 369 -0.18 -14.10 -21.03
N GLY A 370 0.77 -14.16 -20.10
CA GLY A 370 1.76 -13.07 -19.93
C GLY A 370 1.30 -11.79 -19.20
N CYS A 371 0.33 -11.86 -18.29
CA CYS A 371 -0.15 -10.68 -17.54
C CYS A 371 0.59 -10.42 -16.22
N CYS A 372 1.25 -9.26 -16.10
CA CYS A 372 1.74 -8.72 -14.82
C CYS A 372 0.65 -7.88 -14.13
N PHE A 373 0.02 -8.42 -13.09
CA PHE A 373 -0.83 -7.68 -12.14
C PHE A 373 -0.08 -7.44 -10.82
N MET A 374 -0.02 -6.19 -10.37
CA MET A 374 0.51 -5.82 -9.06
C MET A 374 -0.56 -6.07 -7.99
N GLY A 375 -0.19 -6.84 -6.96
CA GLY A 375 -1.06 -7.15 -5.83
C GLY A 375 -1.35 -5.93 -4.95
N GLY A 376 -2.63 -5.68 -4.71
CA GLY A 376 -3.12 -4.75 -3.70
C GLY A 376 -4.62 -4.99 -3.47
N ASP A 377 -5.02 -4.97 -2.21
CA ASP A 377 -6.39 -5.25 -1.77
C ASP A 377 -7.39 -4.19 -2.25
N LEU A 378 -8.54 -4.65 -2.73
CA LEU A 378 -9.63 -3.88 -3.34
C LEU A 378 -10.69 -3.38 -2.35
N THR A 379 -10.36 -3.24 -1.07
CA THR A 379 -11.36 -3.00 -0.01
C THR A 379 -11.22 -1.68 0.75
N SER A 380 -10.51 -0.68 0.22
CA SER A 380 -10.34 0.61 0.93
C SER A 380 -10.89 1.87 0.24
N HIS A 381 -11.62 1.76 -0.88
CA HIS A 381 -12.21 2.94 -1.55
C HIS A 381 -13.74 2.83 -1.70
N ILE A 382 -14.43 2.52 -0.60
CA ILE A 382 -15.86 2.82 -0.44
C ILE A 382 -15.98 3.77 0.77
N HIS A 383 -16.59 4.95 0.55
CA HIS A 383 -16.71 6.18 1.38
C HIS A 383 -15.60 7.24 1.18
N THR A 384 -15.86 8.49 0.78
CA THR A 384 -17.07 9.25 0.38
C THR A 384 -16.55 10.58 -0.18
N GLN A 385 -16.95 10.99 -1.39
CA GLN A 385 -17.05 12.42 -1.72
C GLN A 385 -18.55 12.73 -1.77
N GLY A 386 -18.99 13.54 -0.81
CA GLY A 386 -20.36 14.02 -0.70
C GLY A 386 -20.35 15.31 0.12
N SER A 387 -20.52 16.41 -0.60
CA SER A 387 -21.06 17.73 -0.25
C SER A 387 -21.02 18.21 1.21
N SER A 388 -20.43 19.39 1.38
CA SER A 388 -20.53 20.28 2.53
C SER A 388 -21.96 20.45 3.04
N ILE A 389 -22.16 20.20 4.34
CA ILE A 389 -23.14 20.92 5.18
C ILE A 389 -22.42 21.18 6.51
N GLU A 390 -22.16 22.46 6.78
CA GLU A 390 -21.76 22.96 8.09
C GLU A 390 -22.85 22.62 9.12
N LEU A 391 -22.47 21.88 10.16
CA LEU A 391 -23.24 21.83 11.40
C LEU A 391 -22.40 22.47 12.50
N LEU A 392 -22.75 23.72 12.79
CA LEU A 392 -22.40 24.43 14.02
C LEU A 392 -22.76 23.55 15.23
N ALA A 393 -21.75 23.06 15.93
CA ALA A 393 -21.89 22.59 17.30
C ALA A 393 -21.09 23.54 18.20
N GLN A 394 -21.84 24.32 18.97
CA GLN A 394 -21.36 25.29 19.94
C GLN A 394 -20.37 24.70 20.95
N ASP A 395 -19.45 25.56 21.37
CA ASP A 395 -18.62 25.48 22.57
C ASP A 395 -19.23 24.66 23.71
N ARG A 396 -18.46 23.69 24.24
CA ARG A 396 -18.13 23.60 25.67
C ARG A 396 -16.80 22.89 25.87
N SER A 397 -15.78 23.66 26.22
CA SER A 397 -14.60 23.21 26.95
C SER A 397 -15.02 22.60 28.30
N PRO A 398 -14.46 21.45 28.71
CA PRO A 398 -14.30 21.17 30.12
C PRO A 398 -12.81 21.33 30.46
N SER A 399 -12.50 22.41 31.15
CA SER A 399 -11.37 22.50 32.06
C SER A 399 -11.51 21.39 33.10
N CYS A 400 -10.69 20.34 33.02
CA CYS A 400 -10.56 19.35 34.09
C CYS A 400 -9.26 19.62 34.86
N SER A 401 -9.32 20.63 35.72
CA SER A 401 -8.63 20.65 37.00
C SER A 401 -9.30 19.63 37.93
N GLY A 402 -8.56 18.67 38.47
CA GLY A 402 -9.12 17.70 39.40
C GLY A 402 -8.30 16.43 39.50
N VAL A 403 -7.25 16.49 40.32
CA VAL A 403 -6.49 15.35 40.81
C VAL A 403 -7.36 14.52 41.76
N PRO A 404 -7.27 13.18 41.72
CA PRO A 404 -7.19 12.42 42.95
C PRO A 404 -5.83 11.70 43.00
N THR A 405 -5.04 12.08 44.00
CA THR A 405 -3.91 11.31 44.49
C THR A 405 -4.46 9.99 45.03
N GLY A 406 -4.18 8.90 44.33
CA GLY A 406 -4.43 7.53 44.77
C GLY A 406 -3.11 6.77 44.70
N ASP A 407 -2.81 6.07 45.79
CA ASP A 407 -1.48 5.68 46.23
C ASP A 407 -0.66 4.84 45.25
N ALA A 408 0.62 5.20 45.17
CA ALA A 408 1.68 4.34 44.67
C ALA A 408 1.91 3.22 45.70
N SER A 409 1.52 2.00 45.36
CA SER A 409 1.99 0.81 46.08
C SER A 409 2.34 -0.31 45.11
N GLU A 410 3.59 -0.74 45.25
CA GLU A 410 4.15 -2.07 44.95
C GLU A 410 4.32 -2.49 43.48
N PHE A 411 5.39 -1.98 42.86
CA PHE A 411 6.17 -2.76 41.89
C PHE A 411 7.40 -3.34 42.62
N SER A 412 7.38 -4.64 42.92
CA SER A 412 8.56 -5.36 43.43
C SER A 412 9.56 -5.66 42.30
N PRO A 413 10.87 -5.46 42.49
CA PRO A 413 11.87 -5.63 41.45
C PRO A 413 12.60 -6.98 41.56
N GLU A 414 12.01 -8.06 41.05
CA GLU A 414 12.73 -9.34 40.88
C GLU A 414 12.31 -10.05 39.59
N GLU A 415 13.08 -9.87 38.52
CA GLU A 415 13.45 -10.97 37.63
C GLU A 415 14.64 -10.55 36.75
N LYS A 416 15.83 -10.97 37.21
CA LYS A 416 17.08 -10.92 36.46
C LYS A 416 17.08 -12.01 35.39
N VAL A 417 17.39 -11.59 34.16
CA VAL A 417 18.12 -12.34 33.12
C VAL A 417 17.48 -13.63 32.61
N ARG A 418 16.79 -13.53 31.46
CA ARG A 418 16.81 -14.54 30.39
C ARG A 418 16.62 -13.84 29.03
N GLU A 419 17.70 -13.28 28.48
CA GLU A 419 17.71 -12.75 27.10
C GLU A 419 17.67 -13.88 26.05
N ASP A 420 18.02 -15.13 26.40
CA ASP A 420 18.11 -16.26 25.45
C ASP A 420 16.78 -17.00 25.17
N LYS A 421 15.64 -16.55 25.71
CA LYS A 421 14.33 -17.20 25.49
C LYS A 421 13.43 -16.50 24.46
N TYR A 422 13.76 -15.28 24.04
CA TYR A 422 12.92 -14.54 23.11
C TYR A 422 13.04 -15.02 21.66
N ASP A 423 14.14 -15.68 21.29
CA ASP A 423 14.37 -16.18 19.93
C ASP A 423 13.76 -17.58 19.68
N ASN A 424 13.54 -18.38 20.74
CA ASN A 424 13.00 -19.74 20.58
C ASN A 424 11.49 -19.79 20.36
N GLU A 425 10.71 -18.86 20.93
CA GLU A 425 9.24 -18.85 20.75
C GLU A 425 8.83 -18.40 19.34
N ASP A 426 9.60 -17.48 18.72
CA ASP A 426 9.41 -17.10 17.31
C ASP A 426 9.84 -18.25 16.35
N GLU A 427 10.82 -19.08 16.71
CA GLU A 427 11.17 -20.29 15.94
C GLU A 427 10.14 -21.43 16.11
N GLU A 428 9.51 -21.55 17.28
CA GLU A 428 8.51 -22.58 17.57
C GLU A 428 7.17 -22.28 16.87
N GLU A 429 6.80 -21.01 16.74
CA GLU A 429 5.64 -20.55 15.95
C GLU A 429 5.86 -20.77 14.44
N VAL A 430 7.10 -20.64 13.95
CA VAL A 430 7.51 -20.98 12.58
C VAL A 430 7.48 -22.51 12.34
N ARG A 431 7.92 -23.33 13.29
CA ARG A 431 7.84 -24.81 13.16
C ARG A 431 6.42 -25.34 13.26
N ALA A 432 5.55 -24.71 14.04
CA ALA A 432 4.14 -25.07 14.13
C ALA A 432 3.38 -24.75 12.83
N THR A 433 3.75 -23.65 12.15
CA THR A 433 3.20 -23.29 10.84
C THR A 433 3.70 -24.23 9.72
N ASP A 434 4.98 -24.60 9.71
CA ASP A 434 5.54 -25.60 8.79
C ASP A 434 4.89 -27.00 8.93
N LYS A 435 4.50 -27.39 10.15
CA LYS A 435 3.86 -28.69 10.40
C LYS A 435 2.43 -28.75 9.87
N VAL A 436 1.67 -27.67 10.04
CA VAL A 436 0.32 -27.51 9.47
C VAL A 436 0.39 -27.46 7.94
N GLU A 437 1.39 -26.81 7.36
CA GLU A 437 1.59 -26.72 5.91
C GLU A 437 1.83 -28.10 5.27
N ARG A 438 2.66 -28.96 5.90
CA ARG A 438 2.89 -30.34 5.43
C ARG A 438 1.67 -31.27 5.57
N GLU A 439 0.80 -31.05 6.55
CA GLU A 439 -0.47 -31.80 6.67
C GLU A 439 -1.48 -31.33 5.61
N THR A 440 -1.50 -30.04 5.27
CA THR A 440 -2.39 -29.49 4.23
C THR A 440 -1.95 -29.90 2.82
N GLU A 441 -0.64 -30.01 2.57
CA GLU A 441 -0.09 -30.53 1.30
C GLU A 441 -0.44 -32.00 1.08
N ARG A 442 -0.46 -32.83 2.15
CA ARG A 442 -0.92 -34.22 2.06
C ARG A 442 -2.41 -34.32 1.74
N GLU A 443 -3.25 -33.45 2.30
CA GLU A 443 -4.68 -33.41 1.97
C GLU A 443 -4.96 -32.94 0.54
N THR A 444 -4.15 -32.03 0.00
CA THR A 444 -4.27 -31.58 -1.41
C THR A 444 -3.72 -32.61 -2.40
N GLU A 445 -2.74 -33.43 -2.01
CA GLU A 445 -2.24 -34.55 -2.81
C GLU A 445 -3.28 -35.68 -2.93
N TRP A 446 -4.04 -35.95 -1.86
CA TRP A 446 -5.22 -36.84 -1.90
C TRP A 446 -6.35 -36.31 -2.80
N GLY A 447 -6.56 -34.99 -2.84
CA GLY A 447 -7.54 -34.34 -3.72
C GLY A 447 -7.19 -34.39 -5.21
N ARG A 448 -5.89 -34.48 -5.57
CA ARG A 448 -5.43 -34.58 -6.97
C ARG A 448 -5.53 -35.97 -7.57
N GLN A 449 -5.71 -37.03 -6.77
CA GLN A 449 -5.91 -38.39 -7.28
C GLN A 449 -7.39 -38.70 -7.60
N LEU A 450 -8.30 -37.75 -7.39
CA LEU A 450 -9.75 -37.90 -7.56
C LEU A 450 -10.37 -36.99 -8.65
N LEU A 451 -9.55 -36.26 -9.40
CA LEU A 451 -9.89 -35.54 -10.64
C LEU A 451 -8.92 -35.97 -11.74
#